data_AF-A0AA87F7B5-F1
#
_entry.id   AF-A0AA87F7B5-F1
#
_cell.length_a   1.000
_cell.length_b   1.000
_cell.length_c   1.000
_cell.angle_alpha   90.00
_cell.angle_beta   90.00
_cell.angle_gamma   90.00
#
_symmetry.space_group_name_H-M   'P 1'
#
loop_
_entity.id
_entity.type
_entity.pdbx_description
1 polymer ?
#
loop_
_entity_poly.entity_id
_entity_poly.type
_entity_poly.pdbx_seq_one_letter_code
_entity_poly.pdbx_strand_id
1 'polypeptide(L)'
;MAGLVRDRQYNFRVNAQLLEQAKIILSEKDMTLSDALNLFVERVVEEQDLPIKTVEEAHAEAFLDELIAELDEGYQEVLSGHTTPAREVFAKYGL
;
A
#
# COMPACT_ATOMS: atom_id res chain seq x y z
N MET A 1 20.34 -13.35 -15.85
CA MET A 1 19.96 -11.98 -15.40
C MET A 1 20.12 -11.06 -16.60
N ALA A 2 19.02 -10.78 -17.31
CA ALA A 2 19.06 -9.83 -18.42
C ALA A 2 19.31 -8.43 -17.82
N GLY A 3 20.40 -7.79 -18.21
CA GLY A 3 20.69 -6.42 -17.77
C GLY A 3 19.71 -5.45 -18.42
N LEU A 4 19.11 -4.58 -17.62
CA LEU A 4 18.31 -3.44 -18.07
C LEU A 4 19.08 -2.65 -19.15
N VAL A 5 18.57 -2.67 -20.38
CA VAL A 5 19.13 -1.90 -21.50
C VAL A 5 18.68 -0.44 -21.35
N ARG A 6 19.64 0.47 -21.15
CA ARG A 6 19.41 1.91 -20.97
C ARG A 6 19.78 2.67 -22.25
N ASP A 7 18.97 2.55 -23.29
CA ASP A 7 19.26 3.06 -24.64
C ASP A 7 18.58 4.42 -24.97
N ARG A 8 17.65 4.89 -24.12
CA ARG A 8 16.92 6.15 -24.32
C ARG A 8 17.01 7.07 -23.12
N GLN A 9 17.17 8.36 -23.39
CA GLN A 9 17.11 9.43 -22.39
C GLN A 9 15.73 10.10 -22.42
N TYR A 10 15.14 10.27 -21.24
CA TYR A 10 13.87 10.97 -21.06
C TYR A 10 14.06 12.13 -20.06
N ASN A 11 13.46 13.29 -20.38
CA ASN A 11 13.54 14.47 -19.54
C ASN A 11 12.13 14.87 -19.09
N PHE A 12 11.94 15.13 -17.80
CA PHE A 12 10.66 15.58 -17.26
C PHE A 12 10.88 16.63 -16.16
N ARG A 13 9.86 17.43 -15.91
CA ARG A 13 9.89 18.47 -14.87
C ARG A 13 9.38 17.88 -13.57
N VAL A 14 10.06 18.21 -12.48
CA VAL A 14 9.71 17.79 -11.12
C VAL A 14 9.88 18.94 -10.14
N ASN A 15 9.28 18.81 -8.97
CA ASN A 15 9.56 19.69 -7.85
C ASN A 15 11.00 19.43 -7.34
N ALA A 16 11.81 20.49 -7.26
CA ALA A 16 13.21 20.39 -6.87
C ALA A 16 13.41 19.92 -5.43
N GLN A 17 12.57 20.35 -4.49
CA GLN A 17 12.69 19.96 -3.09
C GLN A 17 12.37 18.47 -2.90
N LEU A 18 11.29 18.00 -3.53
CA LEU A 18 10.92 16.58 -3.50
C LEU A 18 11.97 15.70 -4.16
N LEU A 19 12.57 16.17 -5.27
CA LEU A 19 13.65 15.47 -5.96
C LEU A 19 14.87 15.25 -5.05
N GLU A 20 15.31 16.29 -4.36
CA GLU A 20 16.48 16.18 -3.47
C GLU A 20 16.19 15.26 -2.27
N GLN A 21 14.99 15.33 -1.68
CA GLN A 21 14.59 14.41 -0.62
C GLN A 21 14.54 12.96 -1.11
N ALA A 22 13.97 12.71 -2.29
CA ALA A 22 13.91 11.37 -2.87
C ALA A 22 15.33 10.81 -3.11
N LYS A 23 16.28 11.62 -3.58
CA LYS A 23 17.68 11.19 -3.75
C LYS A 23 18.31 10.74 -2.44
N ILE A 24 18.07 11.47 -1.34
CA ILE A 24 18.60 11.12 -0.02
C ILE A 24 18.04 9.74 0.39
N ILE A 25 16.73 9.56 0.33
CA ILE A 25 16.06 8.30 0.71
C ILE A 25 16.55 7.11 -0.14
N LEU A 26 16.71 7.32 -1.45
CA LEU A 26 17.18 6.26 -2.35
C LEU A 26 18.67 5.93 -2.11
N SER A 27 19.49 6.93 -1.76
CA SER A 27 20.90 6.72 -1.44
C SER A 27 21.11 5.87 -0.19
N GLU A 28 20.21 5.95 0.79
CA GLU A 28 20.21 5.08 1.98
C GLU A 28 19.98 3.60 1.63
N LYS A 29 19.42 3.33 0.44
CA LYS A 29 19.14 2.00 -0.10
C LYS A 29 20.11 1.59 -1.21
N ASP A 30 21.24 2.28 -1.34
CA ASP A 30 22.24 2.10 -2.41
C ASP A 30 21.64 2.17 -3.83
N MET A 31 20.57 2.95 -4.00
CA MET A 31 19.81 3.05 -5.24
C MET A 31 19.90 4.46 -5.82
N THR A 32 20.11 4.58 -7.13
CA THR A 32 20.03 5.88 -7.80
C THR A 32 18.60 6.20 -8.22
N LEU A 33 18.31 7.48 -8.44
CA LEU A 33 17.03 7.91 -9.01
C LEU A 33 16.75 7.23 -10.36
N SER A 34 17.77 7.04 -11.18
CA SER A 34 17.63 6.35 -12.47
C SER A 34 17.27 4.88 -12.30
N ASP A 35 17.80 4.20 -11.27
CA ASP A 35 17.44 2.82 -10.97
C ASP A 35 15.97 2.73 -10.52
N ALA A 36 15.55 3.64 -9.63
CA ALA A 36 14.17 3.72 -9.16
C ALA A 36 13.16 4.01 -10.29
N LEU A 37 13.51 4.90 -11.23
CA LEU A 37 12.68 5.20 -12.39
C LEU A 37 12.58 4.02 -13.36
N ASN A 38 13.67 3.29 -13.59
CA ASN A 38 13.62 2.09 -14.43
C ASN A 38 12.74 1.02 -13.78
N LEU A 39 12.88 0.79 -12.47
CA LEU A 39 12.05 -0.15 -11.73
C LEU A 39 10.56 0.24 -11.78
N PHE A 40 10.26 1.54 -11.67
CA PHE A 40 8.88 2.03 -11.83
C PHE A 40 8.32 1.68 -13.21
N VAL A 41 9.08 1.91 -14.29
CA VAL A 41 8.64 1.59 -15.65
C VAL A 41 8.48 0.08 -15.85
N GLU A 42 9.40 -0.73 -15.32
CA GLU A 42 9.26 -2.19 -15.32
C GLU A 42 7.95 -2.61 -14.65
N ARG A 43 7.68 -2.06 -13.47
CA ARG A 43 6.49 -2.44 -12.70
C ARG A 43 5.18 -2.02 -13.38
N VAL A 44 5.15 -0.87 -14.06
CA VAL A 44 3.99 -0.47 -14.89
C VAL A 44 3.70 -1.50 -15.98
N VAL A 45 4.74 -2.02 -16.63
CA VAL A 45 4.58 -3.03 -17.69
C VAL A 45 4.14 -4.38 -17.12
N GLU A 46 4.70 -4.79 -15.99
CA GLU A 46 4.37 -6.06 -15.33
C GLU A 46 2.94 -6.09 -14.80
N GLU A 47 2.50 -5.02 -14.12
CA GLU A 47 1.16 -4.93 -13.54
C GLU A 47 0.09 -4.51 -14.56
N GLN A 48 0.50 -4.01 -15.73
CA GLN A 48 -0.37 -3.37 -16.72
C GLN A 48 -1.19 -2.20 -16.15
N ASP A 49 -0.68 -1.59 -15.07
CA ASP A 49 -1.32 -0.52 -14.33
C ASP A 49 -0.27 0.36 -13.63
N LEU A 50 -0.68 1.45 -12.98
CA LEU A 50 0.20 2.30 -12.19
C LEU A 50 0.58 1.59 -10.87
N PRO A 51 1.88 1.34 -10.61
CA PRO A 51 2.36 0.60 -9.43
C PRO A 51 2.43 1.46 -8.17
N ILE A 52 1.59 2.49 -8.11
CA ILE A 52 1.46 3.40 -6.99
C ILE A 52 -0.03 3.54 -6.75
N LYS A 53 -0.49 3.04 -5.61
CA LYS A 53 -1.87 3.20 -5.19
C LYS A 53 -2.17 4.69 -5.02
N THR A 54 -3.33 5.10 -5.48
CA THR A 54 -3.89 6.40 -5.12
C THR A 54 -4.10 6.47 -3.60
N VAL A 55 -4.19 7.69 -3.07
CA VAL A 55 -4.48 7.90 -1.64
C VAL A 55 -5.80 7.21 -1.25
N GLU A 56 -6.78 7.20 -2.15
CA GLU A 56 -8.07 6.54 -1.94
C GLU A 56 -7.93 5.03 -1.89
N GLU A 57 -7.17 4.41 -2.80
CA GLU A 57 -6.92 2.97 -2.80
C GLU A 57 -6.13 2.50 -1.58
N ALA A 58 -5.13 3.28 -1.15
CA ALA A 58 -4.37 2.99 0.06
C ALA A 58 -5.24 3.06 1.33
N HIS A 59 -6.17 4.03 1.38
CA HIS A 59 -7.12 4.15 2.48
C HIS A 59 -8.16 3.03 2.48
N ALA A 60 -8.64 2.62 1.31
CA ALA A 60 -9.58 1.50 1.17
C ALA A 60 -8.95 0.17 1.60
N GLU A 61 -7.68 -0.08 1.24
CA GLU A 61 -6.94 -1.26 1.68
C GLU A 61 -6.73 -1.26 3.20
N ALA A 62 -6.29 -0.14 3.78
CA ALA A 62 -6.13 -0.03 5.24
C ALA A 62 -7.46 -0.29 5.99
N PHE A 63 -8.58 0.21 5.46
CA PHE A 63 -9.91 -0.05 6.01
C PHE A 63 -10.31 -1.53 5.89
N LEU A 64 -10.00 -2.18 4.76
CA LEU A 64 -10.28 -3.60 4.57
C LEU A 64 -9.42 -4.47 5.49
N ASP A 65 -8.15 -4.13 5.69
CA ASP A 65 -7.27 -4.83 6.61
C ASP A 65 -7.76 -4.72 8.06
N GLU A 66 -8.21 -3.52 8.48
CA GLU A 66 -8.83 -3.29 9.78
C GLU A 66 -10.12 -4.10 9.94
N LEU A 67 -11.00 -4.09 8.93
CA LEU A 67 -12.22 -4.89 8.94
C LEU A 67 -11.94 -6.40 9.02
N ILE A 68 -10.94 -6.89 8.29
CA ILE A 68 -10.54 -8.31 8.34
C ILE A 68 -10.03 -8.66 9.74
N ALA A 69 -9.21 -7.80 10.35
CA ALA A 69 -8.71 -8.00 11.70
C ALA A 69 -9.85 -8.03 12.75
N GLU A 70 -10.83 -7.13 12.65
CA GLU A 70 -12.01 -7.11 13.54
C GLU A 70 -12.88 -8.36 13.37
N LEU A 71 -13.08 -8.83 12.12
CA LEU A 71 -13.83 -10.05 11.84
C LEU A 71 -13.11 -11.29 12.38
N ASP A 72 -11.78 -11.36 12.24
CA ASP A 72 -10.98 -12.45 12.78
C ASP A 72 -11.03 -12.47 14.32
N GLU A 73 -10.93 -11.32 14.98
CA GLU A 73 -11.08 -11.20 16.43
C GLU A 73 -12.47 -11.68 16.89
N GLY A 74 -13.54 -11.16 16.27
CA GLY A 74 -14.91 -11.59 16.57
C GLY A 74 -15.13 -13.08 16.33
N TYR A 75 -14.55 -13.65 15.29
CA TYR A 75 -14.60 -15.09 15.03
C TYR A 75 -13.91 -15.91 16.13
N GLN A 76 -12.75 -15.46 16.63
CA GLN A 76 -12.07 -16.11 17.76
C GLN A 76 -12.86 -15.97 19.08
N GLU A 77 -13.51 -14.83 19.32
CA GLU A 77 -14.38 -14.65 20.49
C GLU A 77 -15.57 -15.63 20.47
N VAL A 78 -16.19 -15.81 19.29
CA VAL A 78 -17.26 -16.81 19.12
C VAL A 78 -16.73 -18.23 19.38
N LEU A 79 -15.58 -18.60 18.82
CA LEU A 79 -14.98 -19.93 19.02
C LEU A 79 -14.60 -20.19 20.48
N SER A 80 -14.14 -19.17 21.19
CA SER A 80 -13.76 -19.25 22.61
C SER A 80 -14.96 -19.18 23.57
N GLY A 81 -16.19 -19.07 23.04
CA GLY A 81 -17.42 -19.02 23.83
C GLY A 81 -17.69 -17.66 24.49
N HIS A 82 -16.91 -16.63 24.14
CA HIS A 82 -17.11 -15.24 24.59
C HIS A 82 -18.19 -14.56 23.73
N THR A 83 -19.40 -15.12 23.74
CA THR A 83 -20.54 -14.57 22.97
C THR A 83 -21.47 -13.77 23.88
N THR A 84 -21.93 -12.62 23.41
CA THR A 84 -22.98 -11.87 24.13
C THR A 84 -24.37 -12.31 23.67
N PRO A 85 -25.32 -12.59 24.58
CA PRO A 85 -26.69 -12.94 24.20
C PRO A 85 -27.35 -11.83 23.38
N ALA A 86 -28.04 -12.20 22.31
CA ALA A 86 -28.65 -11.25 21.38
C ALA A 86 -29.57 -10.21 22.06
N ARG A 87 -30.31 -10.62 23.10
CA ARG A 87 -31.18 -9.73 23.88
C ARG A 87 -30.42 -8.59 24.58
N GLU A 88 -29.20 -8.85 25.06
CA GLU A 88 -28.35 -7.84 25.70
C GLU A 88 -27.74 -6.89 24.67
N VAL A 89 -27.37 -7.43 23.50
CA VAL A 89 -26.88 -6.62 22.36
C VAL A 89 -27.98 -5.67 21.87
N PHE A 90 -29.19 -6.16 21.61
CA PHE A 90 -30.30 -5.32 21.14
C PHE A 90 -30.70 -4.24 22.17
N ALA A 91 -30.73 -4.59 23.46
CA ALA A 91 -30.98 -3.62 24.53
C ALA A 91 -29.91 -2.51 24.61
N LYS A 92 -28.64 -2.83 24.33
CA LYS A 92 -27.53 -1.86 24.32
C LYS A 92 -27.63 -0.85 23.17
N TYR A 93 -28.12 -1.27 22.01
CA TYR A 93 -28.20 -0.42 20.81
C TYR A 93 -29.61 0.17 20.55
N GLY A 94 -30.59 -0.12 21.42
CA GLY A 94 -31.95 0.41 21.29
C GLY A 94 -32.70 -0.15 20.08
N LEU A 95 -32.36 -1.38 19.67
CA LEU A 95 -32.94 -2.11 18.53
C LEU A 95 -34.03 -3.09 18.97
#